data_AF-A0A3Q2ZPX2-F1
#
_entry.id   AF-A0A3Q2ZPX2-F1
#
_cell.length_a   1.000
_cell.length_b   1.000
_cell.length_c   1.000
_cell.angle_alpha   90.00
_cell.angle_beta   90.00
_cell.angle_gamma   90.00
#
_symmetry.space_group_name_H-M   'P 1'
#
loop_
_entity.id
_entity.type
_entity.pdbx_description
1 polymer ?
#
loop_
_entity_poly.entity_id
_entity_poly.type
_entity_poly.pdbx_seq_one_letter_code
_entity_poly.pdbx_strand_id
1 'polypeptide(L)'
;MTVGGGANLQVVFGDITNETTDAVVNTTDFINFDYDISAITHSTASYSTLLCLSVAKWNRGDVFVSKPGQFPCKAILHVCGEKDACVIEELVCSIIDQCKNFTSVAIPAICAGKLNDFPDAMKVVPLQPSSQEYQTVKEGFKRSCNKTVMKIERLQNIHLRRAYEAQKKHLTEKNIQSGGAGEKFLYHGTTQDSSDSIMKTGFNRRFAGQNATAYGEGTYFAVNASYSARPTYSKPAADGSQLMFVARVLTGVYTQGQSGMKVPPARDAQQPHNRYDSVVDKTNNPDMYIVFHDDQAYPDYLITFK
;
A
#
# COMPACT_ATOMS: atom_id res chain seq x y z
N MET A 1 -0.13 5.19 21.47
CA MET A 1 -1.21 5.44 22.43
C MET A 1 -0.95 4.65 23.70
N THR A 2 -1.04 5.27 24.87
CA THR A 2 -1.00 4.54 26.15
C THR A 2 -2.37 3.93 26.39
N VAL A 3 -2.43 2.61 26.54
CA VAL A 3 -3.66 1.87 26.84
C VAL A 3 -3.80 1.65 28.35
N GLY A 4 -4.98 1.21 28.80
CA GLY A 4 -5.21 0.88 30.21
C GLY A 4 -4.12 -0.06 30.75
N GLY A 5 -3.67 0.17 31.99
CA GLY A 5 -2.60 -0.63 32.63
C GLY A 5 -1.17 -0.16 32.34
N GLY A 6 -0.97 0.99 31.68
CA GLY A 6 0.35 1.61 31.51
C GLY A 6 1.17 1.07 30.31
N ALA A 7 0.59 0.18 29.51
CA ALA A 7 1.21 -0.30 28.28
C ALA A 7 1.14 0.76 27.17
N ASN A 8 2.19 0.84 26.34
CA ASN A 8 2.26 1.74 25.20
C ASN A 8 2.09 0.95 23.90
N LEU A 9 1.02 1.25 23.16
CA LEU A 9 0.77 0.71 21.83
C LEU A 9 1.30 1.66 20.77
N GLN A 10 2.14 1.16 19.87
CA GLN A 10 2.67 1.90 18.73
C GLN A 10 2.42 1.12 17.44
N VAL A 11 2.03 1.82 16.38
CA VAL A 11 2.01 1.28 15.03
C VAL A 11 3.35 1.64 14.37
N VAL A 12 4.10 0.63 13.97
CA VAL A 12 5.40 0.79 13.30
C VAL A 12 5.26 0.29 11.86
N PHE A 13 5.74 1.07 10.90
CA PHE A 13 5.83 0.65 9.51
C PHE A 13 7.27 0.19 9.23
N GLY A 14 7.44 -1.10 8.95
CA GLY A 14 8.76 -1.70 8.77
C GLY A 14 8.69 -3.17 8.39
N ASP A 15 9.86 -3.79 8.26
CA ASP A 15 9.99 -5.23 8.12
C ASP A 15 10.16 -5.84 9.51
N ILE A 16 9.20 -6.69 9.89
CA ILE A 16 9.13 -7.31 11.22
C ILE A 16 10.41 -8.10 11.55
N THR A 17 11.17 -8.55 10.55
CA THR A 17 12.44 -9.27 10.77
C THR A 17 13.58 -8.43 11.34
N ASN A 18 13.44 -7.10 11.31
CA ASN A 18 14.40 -6.18 11.91
C ASN A 18 13.95 -5.69 13.30
N GLU A 19 12.83 -6.18 13.83
CA GLU A 19 12.32 -5.76 15.12
C GLU A 19 13.15 -6.35 16.27
N THR A 20 13.43 -5.53 17.28
CA THR A 20 14.24 -5.90 18.45
C THR A 20 13.41 -6.03 19.72
N THR A 21 12.11 -6.33 19.59
CA THR A 21 11.21 -6.52 20.73
C THR A 21 11.52 -7.81 21.47
N ASP A 22 11.15 -7.87 22.76
CA ASP A 22 11.39 -9.06 23.59
C ASP A 22 10.70 -10.31 23.02
N ALA A 23 9.49 -10.16 22.47
CA ALA A 23 8.79 -11.23 21.78
C ALA A 23 8.27 -10.79 20.42
N VAL A 24 8.17 -11.74 19.50
CA VAL A 24 7.57 -11.53 18.17
C VAL A 24 6.47 -12.55 17.94
N VAL A 25 5.32 -12.11 17.45
CA VAL A 25 4.24 -13.01 17.05
C VAL A 25 4.45 -13.43 15.60
N ASN A 26 4.45 -14.74 15.35
CA ASN A 26 4.46 -15.31 14.02
C ASN A 26 3.07 -15.87 13.71
N THR A 27 2.44 -15.40 12.64
CA THR A 27 1.18 -15.98 12.15
C THR A 27 1.50 -17.16 11.25
N THR A 28 0.86 -18.31 11.45
CA THR A 28 1.06 -19.54 10.67
C THR A 28 -0.22 -20.37 10.61
N ASP A 29 -0.42 -21.11 9.52
CA ASP A 29 -1.47 -22.15 9.42
C ASP A 29 -1.08 -23.49 10.07
N PHE A 30 0.14 -23.62 10.60
CA PHE A 30 0.75 -24.85 11.15
C PHE A 30 0.82 -26.05 10.19
N ILE A 31 0.39 -25.88 8.94
CA ILE A 31 0.31 -26.94 7.92
C ILE A 31 1.39 -26.70 6.87
N ASN A 32 1.60 -25.45 6.46
CA ASN A 32 2.46 -25.07 5.37
C ASN A 32 3.36 -23.87 5.72
N PHE A 33 4.59 -24.18 6.14
CA PHE A 33 5.58 -23.20 6.56
C PHE A 33 6.31 -22.49 5.41
N ASP A 34 5.95 -22.79 4.15
CA ASP A 34 6.46 -22.10 2.96
C ASP A 34 5.68 -20.81 2.63
N TYR A 35 4.50 -20.60 3.22
CA TYR A 35 3.54 -19.56 2.77
C TYR A 35 3.25 -18.46 3.78
N ASP A 36 3.46 -18.69 5.07
CA ASP A 36 3.31 -17.66 6.13
C ASP A 36 4.65 -17.08 6.54
N ILE A 37 4.67 -15.80 6.96
CA ILE A 37 5.84 -14.92 7.22
C ILE A 37 7.17 -15.67 7.13
N SER A 38 7.56 -15.98 5.88
CA SER A 38 8.60 -16.98 5.62
C SER A 38 9.93 -16.53 6.20
N ALA A 39 10.12 -15.22 6.32
CA ALA A 39 11.33 -14.66 6.87
C ALA A 39 11.50 -14.90 8.38
N ILE A 40 10.42 -14.96 9.19
CA ILE A 40 10.52 -15.38 10.59
C ILE A 40 10.75 -16.89 10.64
N THR A 41 9.91 -17.69 9.98
CA THR A 41 10.03 -19.16 10.11
C THR A 41 11.36 -19.70 9.58
N HIS A 42 11.92 -19.11 8.51
CA HIS A 42 13.23 -19.49 7.95
C HIS A 42 14.42 -18.93 8.75
N SER A 43 14.29 -17.79 9.44
CA SER A 43 15.40 -17.23 10.25
C SER A 43 15.46 -17.78 11.68
N THR A 44 14.35 -18.34 12.19
CA THR A 44 14.17 -18.52 13.64
C THR A 44 13.95 -19.95 14.10
N ALA A 45 13.41 -20.83 13.26
CA ALA A 45 13.07 -22.18 13.67
C ALA A 45 14.15 -23.15 13.22
N SER A 46 14.77 -23.85 14.19
CA SER A 46 15.53 -25.05 13.86
C SER A 46 14.62 -26.04 13.12
N TYR A 47 15.17 -26.90 12.26
CA TYR A 47 14.39 -27.94 11.57
C TYR A 47 13.53 -28.78 12.56
N SER A 48 14.03 -28.98 13.78
CA SER A 48 13.31 -29.64 14.87
C SER A 48 12.05 -28.88 15.33
N THR A 49 12.12 -27.55 15.39
CA THR A 49 10.98 -26.69 15.76
C THR A 49 9.91 -26.73 14.68
N LEU A 50 10.28 -26.65 13.41
CA LEU A 50 9.34 -26.77 12.28
C LEU A 50 8.66 -28.13 12.24
N LEU A 51 9.44 -29.20 12.46
CA LEU A 51 8.90 -30.55 12.51
C LEU A 51 7.88 -30.69 13.64
N CYS A 52 8.23 -30.24 14.85
CA CYS A 52 7.33 -30.24 16.01
C CYS A 52 6.04 -29.46 15.73
N LEU A 53 6.15 -28.33 15.03
CA LEU A 53 4.99 -27.53 14.64
C LEU A 53 4.07 -28.26 13.67
N SER A 54 4.64 -28.97 12.69
CA SER A 54 3.89 -29.69 11.64
C SER A 54 3.19 -30.97 12.08
N VAL A 55 3.70 -31.64 13.14
CA VAL A 55 3.16 -32.94 13.59
C VAL A 55 2.25 -32.84 14.82
N ALA A 56 2.18 -31.67 15.45
CA ALA A 56 1.36 -31.45 16.63
C ALA A 56 -0.13 -31.31 16.26
N LYS A 57 -0.99 -31.72 17.20
CA LYS A 57 -2.42 -31.40 17.16
C LYS A 57 -2.63 -30.06 17.86
N TRP A 58 -3.24 -29.12 17.16
CA TRP A 58 -3.51 -27.76 17.63
C TRP A 58 -4.99 -27.59 17.92
N ASN A 59 -5.31 -26.91 19.03
CA ASN A 59 -6.65 -26.45 19.33
C ASN A 59 -6.83 -25.01 18.88
N ARG A 60 -8.09 -24.63 18.70
CA ARG A 60 -8.49 -23.26 18.38
C ARG A 60 -8.01 -22.30 19.48
N GLY A 61 -7.28 -21.26 19.09
CA GLY A 61 -6.72 -20.27 20.02
C GLY A 61 -5.39 -20.65 20.68
N ASP A 62 -4.77 -21.78 20.30
CA ASP A 62 -3.46 -22.16 20.84
C ASP A 62 -2.36 -21.18 20.41
N VAL A 63 -1.51 -20.85 21.37
CA VAL A 63 -0.29 -20.05 21.17
C VAL A 63 0.91 -20.92 21.52
N PHE A 64 1.77 -21.18 20.53
CA PHE A 64 2.98 -21.95 20.74
C PHE A 64 4.18 -21.04 20.91
N VAL A 65 4.94 -21.22 21.99
CA VAL A 65 6.13 -20.42 22.27
C VAL A 65 7.38 -21.22 21.93
N SER A 66 8.21 -20.69 21.02
CA SER A 66 9.51 -21.27 20.68
C SER A 66 10.67 -20.38 21.13
N LYS A 67 11.86 -20.99 21.16
CA LYS A 67 13.11 -20.22 21.17
C LYS A 67 13.25 -19.45 19.84
N PRO A 68 13.93 -18.29 19.85
CA PRO A 68 13.99 -17.37 18.72
C PRO A 68 15.03 -17.75 17.63
N GLY A 69 15.87 -18.76 17.88
CA GLY A 69 16.95 -19.11 16.95
C GLY A 69 17.94 -17.95 16.78
N GLN A 70 18.08 -17.45 15.54
CA GLN A 70 18.94 -16.31 15.21
C GLN A 70 18.21 -14.96 15.28
N PHE A 71 16.91 -14.94 15.57
CA PHE A 71 16.16 -13.70 15.65
C PHE A 71 16.59 -12.85 16.86
N PRO A 72 16.65 -11.52 16.72
CA PRO A 72 17.00 -10.62 17.82
C PRO A 72 15.84 -10.39 18.81
N CYS A 73 15.23 -11.47 19.32
CA CYS A 73 14.22 -11.44 20.38
C CYS A 73 14.49 -12.52 21.43
N LYS A 74 13.67 -12.60 22.49
CA LYS A 74 13.75 -13.64 23.53
C LYS A 74 12.87 -14.85 23.22
N ALA A 75 11.76 -14.66 22.50
CA ALA A 75 10.80 -15.71 22.18
C ALA A 75 9.96 -15.39 20.93
N ILE A 76 9.44 -16.44 20.32
CA ILE A 76 8.49 -16.33 19.20
C ILE A 76 7.19 -17.02 19.56
N LEU A 77 6.08 -16.31 19.39
CA LEU A 77 4.73 -16.80 19.64
C LEU A 77 4.09 -17.16 18.30
N HIS A 78 3.98 -18.44 18.00
CA HIS A 78 3.32 -18.95 16.80
C HIS A 78 1.82 -19.06 17.04
N VAL A 79 1.02 -18.44 16.18
CA VAL A 79 -0.45 -18.39 16.30
C VAL A 79 -1.12 -18.64 14.96
N CYS A 80 -2.29 -19.29 14.98
CA CYS A 80 -3.16 -19.46 13.82
C CYS A 80 -4.50 -18.78 14.06
N GLY A 81 -4.72 -17.65 13.37
CA GLY A 81 -5.99 -16.91 13.48
C GLY A 81 -7.16 -17.50 12.69
N GLU A 82 -6.95 -18.58 11.94
CA GLU A 82 -7.97 -19.27 11.12
C GLU A 82 -8.79 -18.37 10.17
N LYS A 83 -8.32 -17.14 9.91
CA LYS A 83 -9.07 -16.08 9.22
C LYS A 83 -10.41 -15.73 9.89
N ASP A 84 -10.58 -16.04 11.17
CA ASP A 84 -11.81 -15.83 11.94
C ASP A 84 -11.62 -14.66 12.91
N ALA A 85 -12.50 -13.66 12.84
CA ALA A 85 -12.38 -12.45 13.66
C ALA A 85 -12.51 -12.72 15.16
N CYS A 86 -13.37 -13.66 15.57
CA CYS A 86 -13.52 -14.06 16.97
C CYS A 86 -12.26 -14.78 17.45
N VAL A 87 -11.67 -15.66 16.63
CA VAL A 87 -10.40 -16.34 16.96
C VAL A 87 -9.27 -15.34 17.09
N ILE A 88 -9.20 -14.35 16.18
CA ILE A 88 -8.18 -13.31 16.24
C ILE A 88 -8.30 -12.48 17.52
N GLU A 89 -9.52 -12.13 17.94
CA GLU A 89 -9.76 -11.40 19.18
C GLU A 89 -9.34 -12.22 20.42
N GLU A 90 -9.72 -13.50 20.47
CA GLU A 90 -9.28 -14.44 21.50
C GLU A 90 -7.75 -14.56 21.54
N LEU A 91 -7.11 -14.73 20.38
CA LEU A 91 -5.65 -14.83 20.27
C LEU A 91 -4.93 -13.58 20.73
N VAL A 92 -5.44 -12.38 20.39
CA VAL A 92 -4.84 -11.13 20.87
C VAL A 92 -4.85 -11.10 22.40
N CYS A 93 -5.95 -11.49 23.03
CA CYS A 93 -6.03 -11.62 24.49
C CYS A 93 -5.01 -12.64 25.03
N SER A 94 -4.94 -13.84 24.45
CA SER A 94 -4.01 -14.89 24.87
C SER A 94 -2.53 -14.48 24.69
N ILE A 95 -2.20 -13.81 23.58
CA ILE A 95 -0.86 -13.24 23.34
C ILE A 95 -0.54 -12.24 24.45
N ILE A 96 -1.44 -11.30 24.73
CA ILE A 96 -1.22 -10.29 25.77
C ILE A 96 -0.99 -10.94 27.14
N ASP A 97 -1.76 -11.97 27.48
CA ASP A 97 -1.60 -12.70 28.75
C ASP A 97 -0.24 -13.41 28.85
N GLN A 98 0.19 -14.09 27.79
CA GLN A 98 1.52 -14.73 27.77
C GLN A 98 2.65 -13.70 27.79
N CYS A 99 2.40 -12.53 27.20
CA CYS A 99 3.37 -11.46 27.11
C CYS A 99 3.53 -10.63 28.39
N LYS A 100 2.80 -10.94 29.47
CA LYS A 100 3.07 -10.40 30.81
C LYS A 100 4.51 -10.66 31.28
N ASN A 101 5.18 -11.66 30.71
CA ASN A 101 6.58 -11.99 30.99
C ASN A 101 7.59 -11.23 30.11
N PHE A 102 7.14 -10.36 29.20
CA PHE A 102 7.98 -9.59 28.28
C PHE A 102 7.75 -8.09 28.45
N THR A 103 8.78 -7.29 28.14
CA THR A 103 8.67 -5.82 28.22
C THR A 103 8.14 -5.19 26.92
N SER A 104 8.23 -5.91 25.80
CA SER A 104 7.79 -5.45 24.48
C SER A 104 7.41 -6.62 23.57
N VAL A 105 6.42 -6.41 22.71
CA VAL A 105 5.92 -7.43 21.78
C VAL A 105 5.64 -6.79 20.43
N ALA A 106 6.20 -7.37 19.37
CA ALA A 106 5.81 -7.03 18.00
C ALA A 106 4.76 -8.02 17.51
N ILE A 107 3.56 -7.52 17.20
CA ILE A 107 2.49 -8.30 16.57
C ILE A 107 2.43 -7.86 15.11
N PRO A 108 2.58 -8.77 14.13
CA PRO A 108 2.44 -8.42 12.73
C PRO A 108 1.01 -7.91 12.52
N ALA A 109 0.89 -6.82 11.76
CA ALA A 109 -0.43 -6.35 11.39
C ALA A 109 -1.23 -7.49 10.75
N ILE A 110 -2.50 -7.63 11.12
CA ILE A 110 -3.40 -8.63 10.52
C ILE A 110 -3.34 -8.42 8.99
N CYS A 111 -3.02 -9.50 8.24
CA CYS A 111 -2.77 -9.51 6.78
C CYS A 111 -1.36 -9.10 6.30
N ALA A 112 -0.35 -9.00 7.18
CA ALA A 112 1.04 -8.77 6.76
C ALA A 112 1.74 -10.02 6.18
N GLY A 113 1.19 -11.22 6.39
CA GLY A 113 1.62 -12.46 5.71
C GLY A 113 1.03 -12.63 4.29
N LYS A 114 1.56 -13.56 3.49
CA LYS A 114 0.95 -14.01 2.23
C LYS A 114 -0.33 -14.84 2.49
N LEU A 115 -1.30 -14.29 3.21
CA LEU A 115 -2.68 -14.78 3.26
C LEU A 115 -3.33 -14.52 1.89
N ASN A 116 -3.00 -15.39 0.93
CA ASN A 116 -3.37 -15.31 -0.48
C ASN A 116 -4.79 -15.83 -0.78
N ASP A 117 -5.73 -15.75 0.15
CA ASP A 117 -7.13 -16.10 -0.12
C ASP A 117 -8.06 -15.30 0.79
N PHE A 118 -8.20 -14.01 0.51
CA PHE A 118 -9.41 -13.26 0.85
C PHE A 118 -10.29 -13.22 -0.41
N PRO A 119 -11.59 -13.54 -0.31
CA PRO A 119 -12.49 -13.55 -1.47
C PRO A 119 -12.70 -12.16 -2.11
N ASP A 120 -12.30 -11.07 -1.42
CA ASP A 120 -12.29 -9.72 -1.98
C ASP A 120 -10.89 -9.12 -1.93
N ALA A 121 -10.13 -9.30 -3.03
CA ALA A 121 -8.84 -8.64 -3.27
C ALA A 121 -8.90 -7.10 -3.24
N MET A 122 -10.11 -6.54 -3.28
CA MET A 122 -10.42 -5.11 -3.29
C MET A 122 -11.49 -4.80 -2.24
N LYS A 123 -11.18 -3.93 -1.27
CA LYS A 123 -12.16 -3.38 -0.31
C LYS A 123 -12.29 -1.88 -0.50
N VAL A 124 -13.53 -1.38 -0.45
CA VAL A 124 -13.85 0.05 -0.49
C VAL A 124 -14.38 0.44 0.87
N VAL A 125 -13.70 1.35 1.56
CA VAL A 125 -14.03 1.76 2.94
C VAL A 125 -14.45 3.23 2.94
N PRO A 126 -15.73 3.54 3.13
CA PRO A 126 -16.19 4.91 3.32
C PRO A 126 -15.54 5.54 4.54
N LEU A 127 -14.88 6.68 4.35
CA LEU A 127 -14.27 7.41 5.45
C LEU A 127 -15.30 8.26 6.18
N GLN A 128 -15.26 8.23 7.51
CA GLN A 128 -16.12 9.06 8.34
C GLN A 128 -15.69 10.53 8.23
N PRO A 129 -16.62 11.49 8.01
CA PRO A 129 -16.27 12.90 7.91
C PRO A 129 -15.54 13.47 9.13
N SER A 130 -15.76 12.90 10.32
CA SER A 130 -15.07 13.29 11.56
C SER A 130 -13.64 12.75 11.68
N SER A 131 -13.22 11.82 10.83
CA SER A 131 -11.89 11.22 10.89
C SER A 131 -10.79 12.17 10.38
N GLN A 132 -9.62 12.11 11.00
CA GLN A 132 -8.44 12.88 10.56
C GLN A 132 -8.03 12.54 9.12
N GLU A 133 -8.18 11.27 8.73
CA GLU A 133 -7.89 10.80 7.37
C GLU A 133 -8.79 11.49 6.34
N TYR A 134 -10.11 11.52 6.58
CA TYR A 134 -11.06 12.23 5.72
C TYR A 134 -10.71 13.71 5.59
N GLN A 135 -10.44 14.40 6.71
CA GLN A 135 -10.12 15.82 6.70
C GLN A 135 -8.85 16.10 5.90
N THR A 136 -7.81 15.26 6.08
CA THR A 136 -6.54 15.40 5.35
C THR A 136 -6.74 15.29 3.83
N VAL A 137 -7.48 14.28 3.37
CA VAL A 137 -7.75 14.10 1.93
C VAL A 137 -8.63 15.22 1.38
N LYS A 138 -9.67 15.62 2.13
CA LYS A 138 -10.57 16.72 1.76
C LYS A 138 -9.83 18.05 1.67
N GLU A 139 -8.96 18.37 2.63
CA GLU A 139 -8.15 19.59 2.62
C GLU A 139 -7.22 19.61 1.41
N GLY A 140 -6.55 18.51 1.09
CA GLY A 140 -5.73 18.38 -0.12
C GLY A 140 -6.52 18.73 -1.38
N PHE A 141 -7.71 18.14 -1.55
CA PHE A 141 -8.61 18.46 -2.66
C PHE A 141 -9.01 19.94 -2.69
N LYS A 142 -9.40 20.49 -1.52
CA LYS A 142 -9.87 21.86 -1.37
C LYS A 142 -8.79 22.94 -1.58
N ARG A 143 -7.49 22.60 -1.51
CA ARG A 143 -6.41 23.55 -1.82
C ARG A 143 -6.49 24.10 -3.23
N SER A 144 -7.03 23.33 -4.17
CA SER A 144 -7.08 23.74 -5.59
C SER A 144 -8.48 23.61 -6.20
N CYS A 145 -9.44 22.94 -5.57
CA CYS A 145 -10.77 22.71 -6.12
C CYS A 145 -11.89 23.18 -5.16
N ASN A 146 -12.76 24.08 -5.63
CA ASN A 146 -13.83 24.66 -4.81
C ASN A 146 -15.11 23.80 -4.72
N LYS A 147 -15.17 22.66 -5.41
CA LYS A 147 -16.35 21.78 -5.46
C LYS A 147 -16.66 21.10 -4.13
N THR A 148 -17.92 20.76 -3.89
CA THR A 148 -18.40 20.14 -2.65
C THR A 148 -18.05 18.66 -2.65
N VAL A 149 -17.30 18.23 -1.62
CA VAL A 149 -16.99 16.80 -1.41
C VAL A 149 -18.21 16.12 -0.80
N MET A 150 -18.73 15.10 -1.49
CA MET A 150 -19.91 14.34 -1.07
C MET A 150 -19.51 13.13 -0.23
N LYS A 151 -18.48 12.39 -0.67
CA LYS A 151 -17.87 11.27 0.07
C LYS A 151 -16.42 11.05 -0.34
N ILE A 152 -15.66 10.43 0.55
CA ILE A 152 -14.30 9.94 0.30
C ILE A 152 -14.27 8.47 0.72
N GLU A 153 -13.79 7.63 -0.18
CA GLU A 153 -13.66 6.20 0.04
C GLU A 153 -12.19 5.81 -0.05
N ARG A 154 -11.67 5.12 0.97
CA ARG A 154 -10.34 4.50 0.93
C ARG A 154 -10.41 3.20 0.15
N LEU A 155 -9.47 3.03 -0.76
CA LEU A 155 -9.37 1.87 -1.63
C LEU A 155 -8.28 0.96 -1.09
N GLN A 156 -8.62 -0.30 -0.86
CA GLN A 156 -7.71 -1.29 -0.31
C GLN A 156 -7.62 -2.47 -1.28
N ASN A 157 -6.72 -2.37 -2.25
CA ASN A 157 -6.38 -3.46 -3.15
C ASN A 157 -5.02 -4.05 -2.79
N ILE A 158 -5.00 -5.24 -2.19
CA ILE A 158 -3.75 -5.82 -1.66
C ILE A 158 -2.75 -6.16 -2.75
N HIS A 159 -3.21 -6.61 -3.93
CA HIS A 159 -2.33 -6.98 -5.04
C HIS A 159 -1.68 -5.75 -5.65
N LEU A 160 -2.47 -4.71 -5.96
CA LEU A 160 -1.94 -3.45 -6.47
C LEU A 160 -1.00 -2.80 -5.45
N ARG A 161 -1.35 -2.86 -4.16
CA ARG A 161 -0.51 -2.30 -3.09
C ARG A 161 0.84 -3.01 -3.00
N ARG A 162 0.87 -4.34 -3.10
CA ARG A 162 2.12 -5.12 -3.09
C ARG A 162 2.99 -4.81 -4.30
N ALA A 163 2.41 -4.77 -5.50
CA ALA A 163 3.13 -4.44 -6.72
C ALA A 163 3.72 -3.02 -6.66
N TYR A 164 2.92 -2.06 -6.18
CA TYR A 164 3.35 -0.69 -5.93
C TYR A 164 4.51 -0.60 -4.94
N GLU A 165 4.43 -1.29 -3.80
CA GLU A 165 5.51 -1.25 -2.79
C GLU A 165 6.80 -1.91 -3.28
N ALA A 166 6.71 -2.98 -4.07
CA ALA A 166 7.87 -3.57 -4.74
C ALA A 166 8.52 -2.57 -5.71
N GLN A 167 7.71 -1.87 -6.51
CA GLN A 167 8.20 -0.83 -7.41
C GLN A 167 8.79 0.38 -6.67
N LYS A 168 8.21 0.76 -5.54
CA LYS A 168 8.72 1.83 -4.66
C LYS A 168 10.10 1.47 -4.10
N LYS A 169 10.28 0.24 -3.64
CA LYS A 169 11.59 -0.26 -3.19
C LYS A 169 12.61 -0.18 -4.31
N HIS A 170 12.28 -0.70 -5.49
CA HIS A 170 13.16 -0.66 -6.66
C HIS A 170 13.57 0.77 -7.04
N LEU A 171 12.63 1.72 -7.12
CA LEU A 171 12.94 3.12 -7.45
C LEU A 171 13.71 3.84 -6.35
N THR A 172 13.51 3.48 -5.09
CA THR A 172 14.28 4.03 -3.97
C THR A 172 15.75 3.62 -4.08
N GLU A 173 16.02 2.35 -4.36
CA GLU A 173 17.38 1.83 -4.56
C GLU A 173 18.03 2.40 -5.82
N LYS A 174 17.30 2.42 -6.95
CA LYS A 174 17.76 2.99 -8.22
C LYS A 174 18.18 4.47 -8.09
N ASN A 175 17.43 5.25 -7.30
CA ASN A 175 17.60 6.71 -7.19
C ASN A 175 18.15 7.14 -5.83
N ILE A 176 18.95 6.30 -5.17
CA ILE A 176 19.44 6.58 -3.81
C ILE A 176 20.18 7.93 -3.70
N GLN A 177 20.89 8.35 -4.76
CA GLN A 177 21.61 9.63 -4.86
C GLN A 177 20.78 10.77 -5.46
N SER A 178 19.48 10.57 -5.73
CA SER A 178 18.66 11.50 -6.52
C SER A 178 17.23 11.65 -5.98
N GLY A 179 17.04 11.49 -4.67
CA GLY A 179 15.75 11.71 -4.00
C GLY A 179 14.82 10.49 -3.94
N GLY A 180 15.31 9.29 -4.28
CA GLY A 180 14.59 8.03 -4.12
C GLY A 180 13.37 7.89 -5.05
N ALA A 181 12.30 7.28 -4.55
CA ALA A 181 11.13 6.97 -5.36
C ALA A 181 10.23 8.18 -5.70
N GLY A 182 10.44 9.34 -5.08
CA GLY A 182 9.67 10.55 -5.35
C GLY A 182 8.15 10.37 -5.20
N GLU A 183 7.70 9.67 -4.15
CA GLU A 183 6.27 9.42 -3.93
C GLU A 183 5.49 10.73 -3.77
N LYS A 184 4.42 10.90 -4.54
CA LYS A 184 3.50 12.04 -4.48
C LYS A 184 2.05 11.58 -4.44
N PHE A 185 1.21 12.36 -3.75
CA PHE A 185 -0.24 12.25 -3.87
C PHE A 185 -0.70 13.15 -5.00
N LEU A 186 -1.28 12.57 -6.05
CA LEU A 186 -1.72 13.27 -7.25
C LEU A 186 -3.14 12.88 -7.61
N TYR A 187 -3.76 13.65 -8.51
CA TYR A 187 -5.17 13.54 -8.85
C TYR A 187 -5.39 12.97 -10.25
N HIS A 188 -6.33 12.03 -10.38
CA HIS A 188 -6.72 11.46 -11.67
C HIS A 188 -8.25 11.50 -11.82
N GLY A 189 -8.75 12.31 -12.75
CA GLY A 189 -10.19 12.36 -13.07
C GLY A 189 -10.61 11.09 -13.83
N THR A 190 -11.79 10.56 -13.54
CA THR A 190 -12.31 9.34 -14.17
C THR A 190 -13.80 9.46 -14.45
N THR A 191 -14.31 8.55 -15.29
CA THR A 191 -15.74 8.29 -15.44
C THR A 191 -16.20 7.21 -14.46
N GLN A 192 -17.51 7.09 -14.28
CA GLN A 192 -18.13 6.01 -13.50
C GLN A 192 -17.88 4.64 -14.13
N ASP A 193 -17.89 4.54 -15.46
CA ASP A 193 -17.64 3.29 -16.17
C ASP A 193 -16.18 2.81 -15.99
N SER A 194 -15.23 3.75 -15.94
CA SER A 194 -13.80 3.43 -15.81
C SER A 194 -13.34 3.24 -14.35
N SER A 195 -14.08 3.77 -13.35
CA SER A 195 -13.64 3.69 -11.96
C SER A 195 -13.54 2.27 -11.44
N ASP A 196 -14.47 1.39 -11.82
CA ASP A 196 -14.48 -0.01 -11.39
C ASP A 196 -13.27 -0.78 -11.92
N SER A 197 -12.87 -0.50 -13.16
CA SER A 197 -11.66 -1.09 -13.73
C SER A 197 -10.41 -0.61 -13.00
N ILE A 198 -10.27 0.70 -12.77
CA ILE A 198 -9.10 1.26 -12.09
C ILE A 198 -8.98 0.72 -10.66
N MET A 199 -10.10 0.59 -9.94
CA MET A 199 -10.13 0.01 -8.60
C MET A 199 -9.64 -1.45 -8.58
N LYS A 200 -10.03 -2.26 -9.56
CA LYS A 200 -9.70 -3.69 -9.61
C LYS A 200 -8.30 -3.96 -10.16
N THR A 201 -7.91 -3.26 -11.23
CA THR A 201 -6.73 -3.58 -12.04
C THR A 201 -5.66 -2.49 -12.03
N GLY A 202 -5.88 -1.39 -11.32
CA GLY A 202 -4.97 -0.25 -11.29
C GLY A 202 -5.02 0.60 -12.55
N PHE A 203 -4.06 1.53 -12.66
CA PHE A 203 -3.96 2.44 -13.78
C PHE A 203 -3.24 1.78 -14.96
N ASN A 204 -4.00 1.30 -15.94
CA ASN A 204 -3.43 0.63 -17.10
C ASN A 204 -3.17 1.60 -18.26
N ARG A 205 -1.89 1.74 -18.63
CA ARG A 205 -1.47 2.64 -19.73
C ARG A 205 -2.04 2.27 -21.09
N ARG A 206 -2.56 1.05 -21.30
CA ARG A 206 -3.23 0.67 -22.56
C ARG A 206 -4.52 1.48 -22.80
N PHE A 207 -5.06 2.10 -21.76
CA PHE A 207 -6.17 3.06 -21.87
C PHE A 207 -5.68 4.53 -21.93
N ALA A 208 -4.38 4.77 -21.98
CA ALA A 208 -3.83 6.10 -22.20
C ALA A 208 -4.30 6.66 -23.55
N GLY A 209 -4.51 7.98 -23.60
CA GLY A 209 -4.93 8.68 -24.81
C GLY A 209 -6.43 8.88 -25.00
N GLN A 210 -7.27 8.50 -24.02
CA GLN A 210 -8.68 8.89 -24.04
C GLN A 210 -8.90 10.41 -23.97
N ASN A 211 -7.97 11.16 -23.36
CA ASN A 211 -8.11 12.62 -23.17
C ASN A 211 -6.89 13.48 -23.55
N ALA A 212 -5.66 12.95 -23.62
CA ALA A 212 -4.46 13.60 -24.20
C ALA A 212 -3.22 12.69 -24.12
N THR A 213 -2.30 12.77 -25.11
CA THR A 213 -0.95 12.14 -25.10
C THR A 213 0.17 13.16 -25.36
N ALA A 214 -0.06 14.42 -24.96
CA ALA A 214 0.82 15.56 -25.28
C ALA A 214 2.27 15.39 -24.77
N TYR A 215 2.46 14.67 -23.66
CA TYR A 215 3.75 14.46 -23.01
C TYR A 215 4.18 12.98 -23.00
N GLY A 216 3.48 12.13 -23.74
CA GLY A 216 3.74 10.70 -23.85
C GLY A 216 2.48 9.83 -23.73
N GLU A 217 2.61 8.58 -24.14
CA GLU A 217 1.62 7.50 -24.05
C GLU A 217 1.70 6.80 -22.69
N GLY A 218 1.42 7.56 -21.62
CA GLY A 218 1.39 7.06 -20.24
C GLY A 218 0.14 7.48 -19.50
N THR A 219 0.07 7.16 -18.20
CA THR A 219 -1.04 7.58 -17.33
C THR A 219 -0.73 8.95 -16.74
N TYR A 220 -1.67 9.89 -16.89
CA TYR A 220 -1.52 11.29 -16.47
C TYR A 220 -2.08 11.52 -15.07
N PHE A 221 -1.34 12.25 -14.24
CA PHE A 221 -1.73 12.61 -12.88
C PHE A 221 -1.47 14.10 -12.64
N ALA A 222 -2.51 14.84 -12.27
CA ALA A 222 -2.40 16.27 -12.01
C ALA A 222 -1.96 16.56 -10.57
N VAL A 223 -1.16 17.61 -10.39
CA VAL A 223 -0.80 18.15 -9.07
C VAL A 223 -2.01 18.85 -8.44
N ASN A 224 -2.78 19.58 -9.24
CA ASN A 224 -3.95 20.31 -8.78
C ASN A 224 -5.24 19.53 -9.08
N ALA A 225 -6.06 19.32 -8.05
CA ALA A 225 -7.36 18.66 -8.15
C ALA A 225 -8.31 19.39 -9.11
N SER A 226 -8.24 20.73 -9.21
CA SER A 226 -9.06 21.49 -10.18
C SER A 226 -8.86 21.06 -11.62
N TYR A 227 -7.65 20.66 -12.01
CA TYR A 227 -7.38 20.17 -13.35
C TYR A 227 -8.15 18.88 -13.61
N SER A 228 -8.01 17.89 -12.71
CA SER A 228 -8.71 16.62 -12.79
C SER A 228 -10.23 16.77 -12.62
N ALA A 229 -10.71 17.82 -11.93
CA ALA A 229 -12.14 18.07 -11.72
C ALA A 229 -12.88 18.63 -12.95
N ARG A 230 -12.15 18.95 -14.03
CA ARG A 230 -12.74 19.42 -15.28
C ARG A 230 -13.63 18.31 -15.87
N PRO A 231 -14.80 18.65 -16.46
CA PRO A 231 -15.73 17.66 -17.00
C PRO A 231 -15.14 16.74 -18.08
N THR A 232 -14.05 17.16 -18.74
CA THR A 232 -13.32 16.34 -19.71
C THR A 232 -12.66 15.11 -19.08
N TYR A 233 -12.22 15.20 -17.82
CA TYR A 233 -11.51 14.10 -17.14
C TYR A 233 -12.41 13.41 -16.13
N SER A 234 -13.05 14.18 -15.25
CA SER A 234 -14.09 13.68 -14.35
C SER A 234 -15.45 13.93 -14.98
N LYS A 235 -15.96 13.06 -15.84
CA LYS A 235 -17.26 13.29 -16.50
C LYS A 235 -18.40 13.27 -15.46
N PRO A 236 -19.27 14.31 -15.39
CA PRO A 236 -20.42 14.30 -14.50
C PRO A 236 -21.39 13.17 -14.85
N ALA A 237 -21.88 12.46 -13.83
CA ALA A 237 -23.00 11.53 -13.93
C ALA A 237 -24.34 12.27 -14.09
N ALA A 238 -25.42 11.53 -14.30
CA ALA A 238 -26.76 12.10 -14.50
C ALA A 238 -27.23 12.98 -13.33
N ASP A 239 -26.80 12.67 -12.11
CA ASP A 239 -27.12 13.44 -10.90
C ASP A 239 -26.15 14.64 -10.68
N GLY A 240 -25.22 14.87 -11.60
CA GLY A 240 -24.18 15.89 -11.53
C GLY A 240 -22.95 15.49 -10.70
N SER A 241 -22.90 14.30 -10.11
CA SER A 241 -21.73 13.83 -9.35
C SER A 241 -20.55 13.54 -10.27
N GLN A 242 -19.34 13.79 -9.77
CA GLN A 242 -18.09 13.53 -10.45
C GLN A 242 -17.16 12.70 -9.58
N LEU A 243 -16.30 11.91 -10.24
CA LEU A 243 -15.37 11.00 -9.60
C LEU A 243 -13.93 11.37 -9.89
N MET A 244 -13.07 11.28 -8.88
CA MET A 244 -11.64 11.50 -9.00
C MET A 244 -10.88 10.63 -8.02
N PHE A 245 -9.81 10.00 -8.50
CA PHE A 245 -8.86 9.30 -7.63
C PHE A 245 -7.85 10.28 -7.04
N VAL A 246 -7.50 10.05 -5.78
CA VAL A 246 -6.22 10.46 -5.21
C VAL A 246 -5.31 9.23 -5.25
N ALA A 247 -4.23 9.33 -6.01
CA ALA A 247 -3.29 8.24 -6.24
C ALA A 247 -1.95 8.53 -5.57
N ARG A 248 -1.31 7.50 -5.03
CA ARG A 248 0.13 7.53 -4.74
C ARG A 248 0.86 7.24 -6.03
N VAL A 249 1.75 8.13 -6.44
CA VAL A 249 2.48 8.04 -7.70
C VAL A 249 3.97 8.15 -7.42
N LEU A 250 4.72 7.17 -7.90
CA LEU A 250 6.18 7.15 -7.80
C LEU A 250 6.76 7.95 -8.95
N THR A 251 6.99 9.25 -8.75
CA THR A 251 7.48 10.11 -9.84
C THR A 251 8.97 9.94 -10.09
N GLY A 252 9.72 9.45 -9.09
CA GLY A 252 11.17 9.28 -9.15
C GLY A 252 11.87 10.54 -9.67
N VAL A 253 12.92 10.33 -10.46
CA VAL A 253 13.58 11.40 -11.23
C VAL A 253 12.85 11.56 -12.55
N TYR A 254 12.46 12.80 -12.86
CA TYR A 254 11.65 13.12 -14.02
C TYR A 254 12.34 14.13 -14.95
N THR A 255 11.85 14.20 -16.18
CA THR A 255 12.25 15.20 -17.18
C THR A 255 11.03 15.64 -18.00
N GLN A 256 11.19 16.62 -18.87
CA GLN A 256 10.10 17.10 -19.71
C GLN A 256 9.66 16.00 -20.71
N GLY A 257 8.36 15.76 -20.78
CA GLY A 257 7.77 14.81 -21.72
C GLY A 257 7.51 15.43 -23.09
N GLN A 258 7.34 14.57 -24.08
CA GLN A 258 6.98 14.95 -25.45
C GLN A 258 6.01 13.92 -26.03
N SER A 259 5.21 14.35 -27.01
CA SER A 259 4.26 13.46 -27.67
C SER A 259 4.97 12.29 -28.37
N GLY A 260 4.31 11.13 -28.42
CA GLY A 260 4.85 9.91 -29.03
C GLY A 260 5.83 9.11 -28.16
N MET A 261 6.20 9.61 -26.97
CA MET A 261 7.00 8.83 -26.02
C MET A 261 6.21 7.63 -25.49
N LYS A 262 6.76 6.42 -25.62
CA LYS A 262 6.18 5.18 -25.04
C LYS A 262 6.84 4.76 -23.73
N VAL A 263 8.03 5.32 -23.47
CA VAL A 263 8.82 5.15 -22.27
C VAL A 263 9.55 6.46 -21.99
N PRO A 264 9.94 6.76 -20.74
CA PRO A 264 10.75 7.93 -20.45
C PRO A 264 12.09 7.90 -21.19
N PRO A 265 12.69 9.07 -21.51
CA PRO A 265 13.98 9.13 -22.16
C PRO A 265 15.12 8.58 -21.27
N ALA A 266 16.26 8.25 -21.89
CA ALA A 266 17.47 7.92 -21.16
C ALA A 266 18.03 9.15 -20.44
N ARG A 267 18.63 8.97 -19.26
CA ARG A 267 19.33 10.03 -18.51
C ARG A 267 20.69 10.36 -19.12
N ASP A 268 21.31 9.35 -19.70
CA ASP A 268 22.57 9.42 -20.39
C ASP A 268 22.44 8.66 -21.72
N ALA A 269 22.85 9.30 -22.82
CA ALA A 269 22.82 8.71 -24.15
C ALA A 269 23.72 7.46 -24.26
N GLN A 270 24.77 7.36 -23.44
CA GLN A 270 25.65 6.19 -23.40
C GLN A 270 25.06 5.02 -22.60
N GLN A 271 24.02 5.27 -21.80
CA GLN A 271 23.35 4.27 -20.96
C GLN A 271 21.85 4.21 -21.26
N PRO A 272 21.42 3.64 -22.41
CA PRO A 272 20.02 3.71 -22.87
C PRO A 272 19.02 2.97 -21.96
N HIS A 273 19.50 2.10 -21.08
CA HIS A 273 18.70 1.41 -20.07
C HIS A 273 18.49 2.24 -18.81
N ASN A 274 19.36 3.21 -18.53
CA ASN A 274 19.24 4.14 -17.41
C ASN A 274 18.29 5.29 -17.78
N ARG A 275 16.99 5.07 -17.61
CA ARG A 275 15.93 6.02 -17.97
C ARG A 275 15.44 6.84 -16.78
N TYR A 276 14.88 8.00 -17.07
CA TYR A 276 14.01 8.71 -16.13
C TYR A 276 12.83 7.82 -15.71
N ASP A 277 12.23 8.12 -14.57
CA ASP A 277 11.15 7.29 -14.01
C ASP A 277 9.77 7.79 -14.43
N SER A 278 9.64 9.10 -14.64
CA SER A 278 8.43 9.72 -15.17
C SER A 278 8.77 10.92 -16.06
N VAL A 279 7.77 11.48 -16.71
CA VAL A 279 7.90 12.75 -17.41
C VAL A 279 6.85 13.76 -16.96
N VAL A 280 7.11 15.04 -17.20
CA VAL A 280 6.27 16.16 -16.77
C VAL A 280 5.94 17.10 -17.92
N ASP A 281 4.93 17.94 -17.75
CA ASP A 281 4.60 19.02 -18.69
C ASP A 281 5.70 20.09 -18.77
N LYS A 282 6.26 20.44 -17.61
CA LYS A 282 7.35 21.40 -17.45
C LYS A 282 8.22 20.99 -16.25
N THR A 283 9.54 21.18 -16.35
CA THR A 283 10.49 20.76 -15.31
C THR A 283 10.45 21.64 -14.07
N ASN A 284 10.25 22.95 -14.26
CA ASN A 284 10.14 23.90 -13.17
C ASN A 284 8.68 23.99 -12.69
N ASN A 285 8.42 23.54 -11.46
CA ASN A 285 7.10 23.46 -10.85
C ASN A 285 6.05 22.72 -11.71
N PRO A 286 6.19 21.40 -11.92
CA PRO A 286 5.29 20.61 -12.75
C PRO A 286 3.82 20.74 -12.34
N ASP A 287 2.91 20.80 -13.31
CA ASP A 287 1.46 20.72 -13.05
C ASP A 287 0.94 19.29 -13.19
N MET A 288 1.68 18.40 -13.85
CA MET A 288 1.32 16.99 -14.00
C MET A 288 2.54 16.08 -14.14
N TYR A 289 2.32 14.82 -13.81
CA TYR A 289 3.27 13.72 -13.96
C TYR A 289 2.66 12.62 -14.82
N ILE A 290 3.48 12.05 -15.69
CA ILE A 290 3.11 10.97 -16.59
C ILE A 290 4.02 9.78 -16.29
N VAL A 291 3.41 8.66 -15.90
CA VAL A 291 4.11 7.40 -15.61
C VAL A 291 3.79 6.35 -16.67
N PHE A 292 4.75 5.46 -16.94
CA PHE A 292 4.69 4.49 -18.04
C PHE A 292 4.71 3.04 -17.57
N HIS A 293 4.79 2.81 -16.25
CA HIS A 293 4.69 1.50 -15.65
C HIS A 293 3.36 1.36 -14.88
N ASP A 294 2.71 0.21 -15.00
CA ASP A 294 1.36 0.02 -14.43
C ASP A 294 1.40 0.05 -12.88
N ASP A 295 2.48 -0.49 -12.30
CA ASP A 295 2.69 -0.50 -10.84
C ASP A 295 3.30 0.80 -10.26
N GLN A 296 3.52 1.85 -11.07
CA GLN A 296 4.05 3.13 -10.58
C GLN A 296 3.01 3.99 -9.86
N ALA A 297 1.73 3.60 -9.91
CA ALA A 297 0.65 4.35 -9.30
C ALA A 297 -0.35 3.42 -8.60
N TYR A 298 -0.73 3.79 -7.37
CA TYR A 298 -1.72 3.08 -6.57
C TYR A 298 -2.93 4.01 -6.30
N PRO A 299 -4.16 3.61 -6.66
CA PRO A 299 -5.36 4.37 -6.33
C PRO A 299 -5.63 4.22 -4.82
N ASP A 300 -5.39 5.29 -4.04
CA ASP A 300 -5.46 5.25 -2.57
C ASP A 300 -6.85 5.67 -2.06
N TYR A 301 -7.44 6.69 -2.71
CA TYR A 301 -8.78 7.18 -2.40
C TYR A 301 -9.59 7.47 -3.65
N LEU A 302 -10.92 7.32 -3.55
CA LEU A 302 -11.90 7.82 -4.51
C LEU A 302 -12.71 8.94 -3.86
N ILE A 303 -12.72 10.12 -4.50
CA ILE A 303 -13.51 11.28 -4.08
C ILE A 303 -14.72 11.37 -5.00
N THR A 304 -15.92 11.43 -4.42
CA THR A 304 -17.14 11.85 -5.11
C THR A 304 -17.45 13.30 -4.75
N PHE A 305 -17.66 14.16 -5.74
CA PHE A 305 -17.86 15.59 -5.54
C PHE A 305 -18.88 16.18 -6.52
N LYS A 306 -19.37 17.40 -6.23
CA LYS A 306 -20.26 18.22 -7.09
C LYS A 306 -19.79 19.67 -7.11
#